data_AF-A0A4Y7TZJ1-F1
#
_entry.id   AF-A0A4Y7TZJ1-F1
#
_cell.length_a   1.000
_cell.length_b   1.000
_cell.length_c   1.000
_cell.angle_alpha   90.00
_cell.angle_beta   90.00
_cell.angle_gamma   90.00
#
_symmetry.space_group_name_H-M   'P 1'
#
loop_
_entity.id
_entity.type
_entity.pdbx_description
1 polymer ?
#
loop_
_entity_poly.entity_id
_entity_poly.type
_entity_poly.pdbx_seq_one_letter_code
_entity_poly.pdbx_strand_id
1 'polypeptide(L)'
;MQFVLQTGSSYLPPPAYSQLKRGRPSDVFKFNASQAPKLPTINDIDILLQVFTHPSISRNSKDRMDTGEEAYCDNERLSFLGELTLNAAVTDVLFRHRPTLRAEQIVVSEVEVCVTWCY
;
A
#
# COMPACT_ATOMS: atom_id res chain seq x y z
N MET A 1 41.13 -32.86 -24.78
CA MET A 1 39.80 -32.27 -24.53
C MET A 1 39.58 -31.19 -25.58
N GLN A 2 38.64 -31.39 -26.49
CA GLN A 2 38.32 -30.45 -27.57
C GLN A 2 37.26 -29.46 -27.08
N PHE A 3 37.55 -28.17 -27.17
CA PHE A 3 36.58 -27.11 -26.92
C PHE A 3 35.91 -26.72 -28.25
N VAL A 4 34.60 -26.91 -28.32
CA VAL A 4 33.78 -26.44 -29.45
C VAL A 4 33.38 -25.01 -29.18
N LEU A 5 33.89 -24.07 -29.98
CA LEU A 5 33.43 -22.68 -29.99
C LEU A 5 32.17 -22.60 -30.86
N GLN A 6 31.00 -22.41 -30.22
CA GLN A 6 29.78 -22.08 -30.94
C GLN A 6 29.82 -20.62 -31.40
N THR A 7 29.91 -20.44 -32.71
CA THR A 7 29.81 -19.17 -33.41
C THR A 7 28.33 -18.79 -33.63
N GLY A 8 27.96 -17.58 -33.19
CA GLY A 8 26.92 -16.77 -33.83
C GLY A 8 25.46 -17.10 -33.49
N SER A 9 24.94 -16.50 -32.42
CA SER A 9 23.50 -16.26 -32.28
C SER A 9 23.18 -14.89 -32.89
N SER A 10 22.40 -14.87 -33.97
CA SER A 10 21.89 -13.63 -34.57
C SER A 10 20.91 -12.96 -33.62
N TYR A 11 21.23 -11.75 -33.17
CA TYR A 11 20.33 -10.93 -32.38
C TYR A 11 19.16 -10.46 -33.26
N LEU A 12 17.96 -10.99 -33.02
CA LEU A 12 16.74 -10.37 -33.53
C LEU A 12 16.49 -9.07 -32.77
N PRO A 13 16.14 -7.96 -33.45
CA PRO A 13 15.78 -6.73 -32.76
C PRO A 13 14.49 -6.95 -31.95
N PRO A 14 14.40 -6.40 -30.72
CA PRO A 14 13.19 -6.52 -29.93
C PRO A 14 12.01 -5.86 -30.65
N PRO A 15 10.80 -6.44 -30.58
CA PRO A 15 9.60 -5.84 -31.18
C PRO A 15 9.36 -4.45 -30.58
N ALA A 16 8.85 -3.53 -31.40
CA ALA A 16 8.55 -2.16 -31.01
C ALA A 16 7.65 -2.16 -29.77
N TYR A 17 8.24 -1.89 -28.61
CA TYR A 17 7.51 -1.75 -27.37
C TYR A 17 6.44 -0.67 -27.58
N SER A 18 5.19 -1.05 -27.36
CA SER A 18 4.06 -0.16 -27.22
C SER A 18 4.47 1.00 -26.32
N GLN A 19 4.63 2.18 -26.91
CA GLN A 19 4.87 3.44 -26.22
C GLN A 19 3.56 3.86 -25.53
N LEU A 20 3.06 3.05 -24.60
CA LEU A 20 2.10 3.49 -23.61
C LEU A 20 2.86 4.38 -22.63
N LYS A 21 3.20 5.56 -23.12
CA LYS A 21 3.60 6.71 -22.31
C LYS A 21 2.38 7.04 -21.48
N ARG A 22 2.27 6.44 -20.29
CA ARG A 22 1.24 6.78 -19.31
C ARG A 22 1.32 8.29 -19.11
N GLY A 23 0.35 9.03 -19.63
CA GLY A 23 0.19 10.44 -19.33
C GLY A 23 -0.03 10.54 -17.83
N ARG A 24 1.02 10.86 -17.07
CA ARG A 24 0.82 11.30 -15.70
C ARG A 24 0.17 12.69 -15.82
N PRO A 25 -1.05 12.92 -15.31
CA PRO A 25 -1.57 14.27 -15.19
C PRO A 25 -0.53 15.06 -14.40
N SER A 26 -0.03 16.13 -15.02
CA SER A 26 0.98 17.01 -14.45
C SER A 26 0.38 18.01 -13.46
N ASP A 27 -0.59 17.58 -12.65
CA ASP A 27 -0.84 18.24 -11.39
C ASP A 27 0.21 17.72 -10.43
N VAL A 28 1.35 18.42 -10.42
CA VAL A 28 2.38 18.24 -9.42
C VAL A 28 1.78 18.74 -8.10
N PHE A 29 1.00 17.88 -7.45
CA PHE A 29 0.55 18.07 -6.09
C PHE A 29 1.81 18.22 -5.23
N LYS A 30 2.13 19.45 -4.86
CA LYS A 30 3.24 19.73 -3.96
C LYS A 30 2.73 19.47 -2.55
N PHE A 31 2.91 18.26 -2.06
CA PHE A 31 2.67 17.92 -0.67
C PHE A 31 3.48 18.87 0.22
N ASN A 32 2.79 19.75 0.95
CA ASN A 32 3.44 20.67 1.85
C ASN A 32 3.67 19.97 3.20
N ALA A 33 4.81 19.31 3.33
CA ALA A 33 5.18 18.56 4.54
C ALA A 33 5.15 19.43 5.82
N SER A 34 5.25 20.75 5.69
CA SER A 34 5.18 21.67 6.84
C SER A 34 3.77 21.90 7.39
N GLN A 35 2.73 21.65 6.58
CA GLN A 35 1.32 21.81 6.97
C GLN A 35 0.65 20.48 7.33
N ALA A 36 1.30 19.35 7.06
CA ALA A 36 0.77 18.04 7.40
C ALA A 36 0.81 17.82 8.92
N PRO A 37 -0.24 17.23 9.51
CA PRO A 37 -0.20 16.81 10.90
C PRO A 37 0.92 15.78 11.10
N LYS A 38 1.61 15.85 12.25
CA LYS A 38 2.64 14.87 12.59
C LYS A 38 2.01 13.50 12.79
N LEU A 39 2.54 12.49 12.11
CA LEU A 39 2.11 11.11 12.27
C LEU A 39 2.47 10.59 13.68
N PRO A 40 1.59 9.83 14.33
CA PRO A 40 1.91 9.12 15.56
C PRO A 40 3.07 8.15 15.36
N THR A 41 3.95 8.04 16.36
CA THR A 41 5.10 7.14 16.31
C THR A 41 4.72 5.72 16.73
N ILE A 42 5.12 4.73 15.94
CA ILE A 42 5.06 3.31 16.30
C ILE A 42 6.39 2.97 16.97
N ASN A 43 6.36 2.59 18.26
CA ASN A 43 7.57 2.33 19.05
C ASN A 43 8.18 0.95 18.77
N ASP A 44 7.35 0.01 18.32
CA ASP A 44 7.78 -1.35 17.99
C ASP A 44 8.30 -1.39 16.54
N ILE A 45 9.58 -1.69 16.40
CA ILE A 45 10.30 -1.69 15.12
C ILE A 45 9.79 -2.82 14.22
N ASP A 46 9.42 -3.96 14.79
CA ASP A 46 8.97 -5.12 14.03
C ASP A 46 7.59 -4.86 13.42
N ILE A 47 6.68 -4.26 14.22
CA ILE A 47 5.39 -3.80 13.72
C ILE A 47 5.57 -2.72 12.65
N LEU A 48 6.46 -1.75 12.87
CA LEU A 48 6.74 -0.70 11.90
C LEU A 48 7.20 -1.27 10.56
N LEU A 49 8.11 -2.25 10.57
CA LEU A 49 8.58 -2.91 9.35
C LEU A 49 7.46 -3.72 8.69
N GLN A 50 6.66 -4.42 9.50
CA GLN A 50 5.53 -5.22 9.01
C GLN A 50 4.50 -4.36 8.28
N VAL A 51 4.17 -3.16 8.76
CA VAL A 51 3.22 -2.23 8.09
C VAL A 51 3.63 -1.95 6.64
N PHE A 52 4.93 -1.84 6.38
CA PHE A 52 5.48 -1.58 5.04
C PHE A 52 5.80 -2.84 4.24
N THR A 53 5.56 -4.04 4.79
CA THR A 53 5.85 -5.30 4.13
C THR A 53 4.63 -5.79 3.35
N HIS A 54 4.66 -5.60 2.04
CA HIS A 54 3.61 -6.09 1.15
C HIS A 54 3.68 -7.63 1.00
N PRO A 55 2.54 -8.34 0.85
CA PRO A 55 2.50 -9.80 0.74
C PRO A 55 3.35 -10.37 -0.40
N SER A 56 3.56 -9.60 -1.48
CA SER A 56 4.41 -10.02 -2.61
C SER A 56 5.91 -10.12 -2.27
N ILE A 57 6.35 -9.46 -1.19
CA ILE A 57 7.76 -9.51 -0.72
C ILE A 57 7.99 -10.80 0.06
N SER A 58 6.93 -11.33 0.67
CA SER A 58 6.89 -12.64 1.28
C SER A 58 7.20 -13.68 0.20
N ARG A 59 8.47 -14.11 0.12
CA ARG A 59 8.90 -15.11 -0.85
C ARG A 59 7.99 -16.32 -0.68
N ASN A 60 7.39 -16.78 -1.78
CA ASN A 60 6.71 -18.06 -1.87
C ASN A 60 7.72 -19.18 -1.55
N SER A 61 8.01 -19.41 -0.27
CA SER A 61 8.74 -20.59 0.16
C SER A 61 7.76 -21.75 0.00
N LYS A 62 7.96 -22.52 -1.06
CA LYS A 62 7.50 -23.92 -1.11
C LYS A 62 8.04 -24.75 0.08
N ASP A 63 8.95 -24.18 0.86
CA ASP A 63 9.50 -24.69 2.12
C ASP A 63 8.91 -24.01 3.37
N ARG A 64 7.77 -23.30 3.29
CA ARG A 64 7.15 -22.71 4.49
C ARG A 64 6.76 -23.82 5.44
N MET A 65 7.54 -23.93 6.50
CA MET A 65 7.23 -24.73 7.66
C MET A 65 5.85 -24.27 8.14
N ASP A 66 4.92 -25.22 8.23
CA ASP A 66 3.58 -25.08 8.80
C ASP A 66 3.70 -24.82 10.31
N THR A 67 4.30 -23.69 10.65
CA THR A 67 4.62 -23.29 12.02
C THR A 67 4.16 -21.84 12.10
N GLY A 68 3.11 -21.61 12.91
CA GLY A 68 2.27 -20.41 12.90
C GLY A 68 2.95 -19.06 13.19
N GLU A 69 4.27 -18.96 13.11
CA GLU A 69 5.06 -17.73 13.29
C GLU A 69 5.32 -17.01 11.95
N GLU A 70 5.48 -17.73 10.83
CA GLU A 70 5.67 -17.09 9.50
C GLU A 70 4.38 -16.51 8.91
N ALA A 71 3.22 -16.84 9.48
CA ALA A 71 1.92 -16.31 9.07
C ALA A 71 1.73 -14.81 9.40
N TYR A 72 2.72 -14.17 10.05
CA TYR A 72 2.61 -12.80 10.55
C TYR A 72 3.66 -11.84 9.97
N CYS A 73 4.27 -12.17 8.82
CA CYS A 73 5.31 -11.34 8.23
C CYS A 73 4.81 -10.28 7.22
N ASP A 74 3.51 -10.20 6.93
CA ASP A 74 2.94 -9.25 5.97
C ASP A 74 2.00 -8.23 6.62
N ASN A 75 1.61 -7.22 5.85
CA ASN A 75 0.76 -6.14 6.32
C ASN A 75 -0.75 -6.42 6.19
N GLU A 76 -1.21 -7.59 5.74
CA GLU A 76 -2.66 -7.80 5.47
C GLU A 76 -3.51 -7.64 6.73
N ARG A 77 -3.10 -8.30 7.82
CA ARG A 77 -3.82 -8.24 9.11
C ARG A 77 -3.82 -6.83 9.69
N LEU A 78 -2.68 -6.14 9.59
CA LEU A 78 -2.53 -4.76 10.06
C LEU A 78 -3.34 -3.79 9.19
N SER A 79 -3.47 -4.05 7.89
CA SER A 79 -4.29 -3.25 6.98
C SER A 79 -5.77 -3.42 7.28
N PHE A 80 -6.23 -4.66 7.49
CA PHE A 80 -7.61 -4.94 7.91
C PHE A 80 -7.96 -4.29 9.25
N LEU A 81 -7.07 -4.39 10.25
CA LEU A 81 -7.26 -3.71 11.53
C LEU A 81 -7.24 -2.18 11.37
N GLY A 82 -6.34 -1.66 10.54
CA GLY A 82 -6.20 -0.25 10.22
C GLY A 82 -7.48 0.33 9.61
N GLU A 83 -8.12 -0.41 8.70
CA GLU A 83 -9.39 -0.02 8.08
C GLU A 83 -10.50 0.12 9.13
N LEU A 84 -10.68 -0.90 9.97
CA LEU A 84 -11.71 -0.87 11.02
C LEU A 84 -11.49 0.25 12.04
N THR A 85 -10.24 0.43 12.47
CA THR A 85 -9.88 1.46 13.46
C THR A 85 -9.97 2.86 12.90
N LEU A 86 -9.56 3.07 11.64
CA LEU A 86 -9.69 4.36 10.96
C LEU A 86 -11.16 4.74 10.79
N ASN A 87 -11.99 3.82 10.29
CA ASN A 87 -13.42 4.08 10.11
C ASN A 87 -14.05 4.47 11.44
N ALA A 88 -13.86 3.68 12.50
CA ALA A 88 -14.41 3.98 13.82
C ALA A 88 -13.93 5.33 14.38
N ALA A 89 -12.65 5.68 14.19
CA ALA A 89 -12.10 6.97 14.63
C ALA A 89 -12.72 8.14 13.86
N VAL A 90 -12.88 8.01 12.54
CA VAL A 90 -13.54 9.03 11.71
C VAL A 90 -15.01 9.18 12.11
N THR A 91 -15.74 8.08 12.33
CA THR A 91 -17.12 8.10 12.82
C THR A 91 -17.23 8.86 14.15
N ASP A 92 -16.36 8.56 15.12
CA ASP A 92 -16.36 9.19 16.44
C ASP A 92 -16.03 10.70 16.35
N VAL A 93 -15.06 11.08 15.52
CA VAL A 93 -14.71 12.50 15.29
C VAL A 93 -15.87 13.25 14.65
N LEU A 94 -16.51 12.68 13.61
CA LEU A 94 -17.65 13.30 12.93
C LEU A 94 -18.85 13.45 13.86
N PHE A 95 -19.14 12.41 14.66
CA PHE A 95 -20.22 12.43 15.63
C PHE A 95 -20.00 13.51 16.70
N ARG A 96 -18.77 13.62 17.24
CA ARG A 96 -18.43 14.65 18.23
C ARG A 96 -18.46 16.06 17.66
N HIS A 97 -18.03 16.25 16.41
CA HIS A 97 -18.05 17.56 15.77
C HIS A 97 -19.46 18.03 15.40
N ARG A 98 -20.37 17.11 15.04
CA ARG A 98 -21.76 17.42 14.69
C ARG A 98 -22.73 16.36 15.22
N PRO A 99 -23.11 16.44 16.50
CA PRO A 99 -23.98 15.42 17.14
C PRO A 99 -25.40 15.36 16.55
N THR A 100 -25.79 16.33 15.72
CA THR A 100 -27.10 16.36 15.04
C THR A 100 -27.10 15.66 13.68
N LEU A 101 -25.96 15.14 13.20
CA LEU A 101 -25.92 14.39 11.94
C LEU A 101 -26.69 13.08 12.07
N ARG A 102 -27.52 12.77 11.07
CA ARG A 102 -28.13 11.45 10.96
C ARG A 102 -27.09 10.45 10.48
N ALA A 103 -27.26 9.17 10.85
CA ALA A 103 -26.35 8.09 10.46
C ALA A 103 -26.02 8.08 8.96
N GLU A 104 -27.03 8.31 8.10
CA GLU A 104 -26.85 8.38 6.64
C GLU A 104 -25.87 9.49 6.20
N GLN A 105 -25.87 10.63 6.90
CA GLN A 105 -25.00 11.75 6.56
C GLN A 105 -23.56 11.52 7.03
N ILE A 106 -23.39 10.77 8.13
CA ILE A 106 -22.07 10.37 8.64
C ILE A 106 -21.40 9.43 7.63
N VAL A 107 -22.14 8.44 7.13
CA VAL A 107 -21.65 7.48 6.11
C VAL A 107 -21.23 8.19 4.82
N VAL A 108 -22.00 9.18 4.35
CA VAL A 108 -21.61 9.98 3.16
C VAL A 108 -20.31 10.75 3.41
N SER A 109 -20.17 11.40 4.57
CA SER A 109 -18.94 12.13 4.91
C SER A 109 -17.73 11.23 5.15
N GLU A 110 -17.91 9.99 5.64
CA GLU A 110 -16.83 9.01 5.75
C GLU A 110 -16.23 8.67 4.39
N VAL A 111 -17.06 8.49 3.37
CA VAL A 111 -16.60 8.23 2.00
C VAL A 111 -15.82 9.43 1.45
N GLU A 112 -16.29 10.66 1.68
CA GLU A 112 -15.57 11.86 1.24
C GLU A 112 -14.20 11.98 1.92
N VAL A 113 -14.13 11.76 3.23
CA VAL A 113 -12.85 11.80 3.97
C VAL A 113 -11.93 10.68 3.48
N CYS A 114 -12.38 9.43 3.38
CA CYS A 114 -11.53 8.35 2.90
C CYS A 114 -11.05 8.53 1.45
N VAL A 115 -11.86 9.10 0.56
CA VAL A 115 -11.46 9.37 -0.83
C VAL A 115 -10.45 10.51 -0.93
N THR A 116 -10.55 11.54 -0.08
CA THR A 116 -9.62 12.68 -0.12
C THR A 116 -8.22 12.33 0.43
N TRP A 117 -8.11 11.27 1.23
CA TRP A 117 -6.84 10.81 1.80
C TRP A 117 -6.15 9.68 1.00
N CYS A 118 -6.84 9.11 0.00
CA CYS A 118 -6.33 8.03 -0.85
C CYS A 118 -5.85 8.48 -2.24
N TYR A 119 -5.79 9.79 -2.53
CA TYR A 119 -5.33 10.34 -3.82
C TYR A 119 -4.13 11.29 -3.66
#